data_AF-A0A818D632-F1
#
_entry.id   AF-A0A818D632-F1
#
_cell.length_a   1.000
_cell.length_b   1.000
_cell.length_c   1.000
_cell.angle_alpha   90.00
_cell.angle_beta   90.00
_cell.angle_gamma   90.00
#
_symmetry.space_group_name_H-M   'P 1'
#
loop_
_entity.id
_entity.type
_entity.pdbx_description
1 polymer ?
#
loop_
_entity_poly.entity_id
_entity_poly.type
_entity_poly.pdbx_seq_one_letter_code
_entity_poly.pdbx_strand_id
1 'polypeptide(L)'
;AGSRISYCDQNNLCASWNWHIVNNRSTCLLYSDIGNNVYLSGHVSGVRGQWTYNKTGPLVLDRPGNMPANGQYVLWPFLSSNQTMTVTIDNDINNILNNISINGTWFEQTELKGSAANGAVSISTKLQPGEKKTLSILFAWYFPHHYWLDLPLDNYYLLLFNNVTTFGQSIGIDKNDDS
;
A
#
# COMPACT_ATOMS: atom_id res chain seq x y z
N ALA A 1 0.95 -13.01 -19.80
CA ALA A 1 0.43 -11.67 -20.14
C ALA A 1 0.82 -10.71 -19.02
N GLY A 2 1.51 -9.61 -19.33
CA GLY A 2 2.01 -8.68 -18.31
C GLY A 2 0.89 -8.03 -17.48
N SER A 3 1.17 -7.71 -16.22
CA SER A 3 0.21 -6.98 -15.39
C SER A 3 0.04 -5.55 -15.92
N ARG A 4 -1.15 -4.96 -15.79
CA ARG A 4 -1.43 -3.59 -16.29
C ARG A 4 -0.53 -2.53 -15.66
N ILE A 5 -0.20 -2.79 -14.40
CA ILE A 5 0.80 -2.05 -13.63
C ILE A 5 2.16 -2.09 -14.32
N SER A 6 2.59 -3.24 -14.86
CA SER A 6 3.87 -3.33 -15.58
C SER A 6 3.93 -2.44 -16.82
N TYR A 7 2.82 -2.22 -17.53
CA TYR A 7 2.80 -1.29 -18.67
C TYR A 7 2.94 0.18 -18.22
N CYS A 8 2.31 0.55 -17.11
CA CYS A 8 2.48 1.89 -16.54
C CYS A 8 3.90 2.07 -15.97
N ASP A 9 4.49 1.03 -15.36
CA ASP A 9 5.86 1.10 -14.84
C ASP A 9 6.93 1.24 -15.93
N GLN A 10 6.69 0.64 -17.10
CA GLN A 10 7.57 0.73 -18.26
C GLN A 10 7.53 2.11 -18.93
N ASN A 11 6.50 2.91 -18.67
CA ASN A 11 6.37 4.25 -19.20
C ASN A 11 6.57 5.28 -18.08
N ASN A 12 7.72 5.95 -18.10
CA ASN A 12 8.05 6.95 -17.08
C ASN A 12 7.06 8.11 -17.00
N LEU A 13 6.36 8.43 -18.10
CA LEU A 13 5.32 9.45 -18.15
C LEU A 13 4.01 8.97 -17.54
N CYS A 14 3.77 7.66 -17.40
CA CYS A 14 2.52 7.16 -16.85
C CYS A 14 2.39 7.49 -15.35
N ALA A 15 1.30 8.17 -15.01
CA ALA A 15 0.90 8.50 -13.65
C ALA A 15 -0.33 7.68 -13.21
N SER A 16 -1.23 7.37 -14.14
CA SER A 16 -2.40 6.52 -13.86
C SER A 16 -2.85 5.73 -15.10
N TRP A 17 -3.78 4.79 -14.91
CA TRP A 17 -4.36 3.99 -15.98
C TRP A 17 -5.84 3.71 -15.74
N ASN A 18 -6.60 3.48 -16.82
CA ASN A 18 -8.02 3.12 -16.77
C ASN A 18 -8.40 2.17 -17.93
N TRP A 19 -9.32 1.23 -17.70
CA TRP A 19 -9.92 0.41 -18.76
C TRP A 19 -11.07 1.12 -19.46
N HIS A 20 -11.00 1.21 -20.78
CA HIS A 20 -12.08 1.70 -21.61
C HIS A 20 -12.47 0.63 -22.64
N ILE A 21 -13.76 0.53 -22.93
CA ILE A 21 -14.23 -0.23 -24.08
C ILE A 21 -14.15 0.68 -25.30
N VAL A 22 -13.20 0.42 -26.19
CA VAL A 22 -13.02 1.14 -27.45
C VAL A 22 -13.29 0.16 -28.58
N ASN A 23 -14.28 0.44 -29.42
CA ASN A 23 -14.68 -0.43 -30.54
C ASN A 23 -14.96 -1.90 -30.10
N ASN A 24 -15.76 -2.10 -29.04
CA ASN A 24 -16.05 -3.42 -28.44
C ASN A 24 -14.82 -4.21 -27.96
N ARG A 25 -13.68 -3.55 -27.76
CA ARG A 25 -12.47 -4.16 -27.19
C ARG A 25 -12.07 -3.45 -25.91
N SER A 26 -11.79 -4.24 -24.88
CA SER A 26 -11.20 -3.73 -23.66
C SER A 26 -9.81 -3.19 -23.95
N THR A 27 -9.59 -1.90 -23.70
CA THR A 27 -8.33 -1.19 -23.95
C THR A 27 -7.86 -0.51 -22.68
N CYS A 28 -6.58 -0.68 -22.33
CA CYS A 28 -5.97 0.02 -21.20
C CYS A 28 -5.43 1.36 -21.70
N LEU A 29 -5.97 2.46 -21.19
CA LEU A 29 -5.47 3.80 -21.44
C LEU A 29 -4.52 4.19 -20.32
N LEU A 30 -3.32 4.65 -20.68
CA LEU A 30 -2.34 5.20 -19.77
C LEU A 30 -2.43 6.73 -19.82
N TYR A 31 -2.40 7.35 -18.64
CA TYR A 31 -2.52 8.79 -18.48
C TYR A 31 -1.22 9.32 -17.89
N SER A 32 -0.75 10.45 -18.42
CA SER A 32 0.42 11.14 -17.88
C SER A 32 0.13 11.97 -16.64
N ASP A 33 -1.15 12.16 -16.35
CA ASP A 33 -1.70 12.82 -15.17
C ASP A 33 -2.59 11.85 -14.38
N ILE A 34 -2.98 12.27 -13.18
CA ILE A 34 -3.96 11.54 -12.38
C ILE A 34 -5.29 12.26 -12.52
N GLY A 35 -6.18 11.66 -13.32
CA GLY A 35 -7.55 12.14 -13.42
C GLY A 35 -8.27 12.04 -12.08
N ASN A 36 -9.39 12.77 -11.94
CA ASN A 36 -10.33 12.51 -10.85
C ASN A 36 -10.72 11.03 -10.93
N ASN A 37 -10.57 10.29 -9.82
CA ASN A 37 -11.00 8.89 -9.74
C ASN A 37 -12.52 8.83 -9.84
N VAL A 38 -13.06 8.96 -11.05
CA VAL A 38 -14.48 8.79 -11.34
C VAL A 38 -14.71 7.30 -11.53
N TYR A 39 -15.36 6.69 -10.55
CA TYR A 39 -15.80 5.32 -10.68
C TYR A 39 -16.94 5.24 -11.70
N LEU A 40 -16.73 4.42 -12.73
CA LEU A 40 -17.74 4.00 -13.70
C LEU A 40 -17.82 2.47 -13.64
N SER A 41 -19.02 1.91 -13.64
CA SER A 41 -19.19 0.46 -13.61
C SER A 41 -18.43 -0.20 -14.78
N GLY A 42 -17.62 -1.21 -14.48
CA GLY A 42 -16.76 -1.89 -15.47
C GLY A 42 -15.42 -1.21 -15.78
N HIS A 43 -15.18 0.00 -15.26
CA HIS A 43 -13.88 0.64 -15.31
C HIS A 43 -13.05 0.24 -14.09
N VAL A 44 -11.82 -0.20 -14.32
CA VAL A 44 -10.81 -0.35 -13.28
C VAL A 44 -9.73 0.67 -13.55
N SER A 45 -9.43 1.49 -12.54
CA SER A 45 -8.36 2.48 -12.59
C SER A 45 -7.34 2.26 -11.49
N GLY A 46 -6.12 2.75 -11.73
CA GLY A 46 -5.05 2.71 -10.75
C GLY A 46 -4.09 3.87 -10.92
N VAL A 47 -3.56 4.34 -9.80
CA VAL A 47 -2.44 5.30 -9.77
C VAL A 47 -1.14 4.50 -9.72
N ARG A 48 -0.12 4.96 -10.43
CA ARG A 48 1.22 4.37 -10.36
C ARG A 48 1.73 4.40 -8.91
N GLY A 49 2.25 3.28 -8.44
CA GLY A 49 2.87 3.23 -7.14
C GLY A 49 3.80 2.04 -6.97
N GLN A 50 4.74 2.19 -6.05
CA GLN A 50 5.77 1.21 -5.74
C GLN A 50 5.66 0.78 -4.28
N TRP A 51 5.60 -0.53 -4.08
CA TRP A 51 5.69 -1.13 -2.77
C TRP A 51 7.15 -1.31 -2.36
N THR A 52 7.46 -0.98 -1.12
CA THR A 52 8.76 -1.21 -0.49
C THR A 52 8.59 -1.79 0.90
N TYR A 53 9.43 -2.76 1.25
CA TYR A 53 9.56 -3.28 2.59
C TYR A 53 11.01 -3.69 2.86
N ASN A 54 11.44 -3.51 4.10
CA ASN A 54 12.75 -3.92 4.61
C ASN A 54 12.51 -4.65 5.94
N LYS A 55 13.06 -5.86 6.10
CA LYS A 55 12.93 -6.88 7.16
C LYS A 55 12.25 -6.53 8.51
N THR A 56 12.43 -5.33 9.05
CA THR A 56 11.91 -4.90 10.35
C THR A 56 11.04 -3.66 10.29
N GLY A 57 10.90 -3.05 9.13
CA GLY A 57 10.11 -1.85 8.86
C GLY A 57 8.73 -2.17 8.31
N PRO A 58 7.95 -1.14 8.01
CA PRO A 58 6.62 -1.32 7.45
C PRO A 58 6.64 -1.73 5.97
N LEU A 59 5.51 -2.27 5.50
CA LEU A 59 5.19 -2.30 4.08
C LEU A 59 4.63 -0.93 3.67
N VAL A 60 5.32 -0.25 2.77
CA VAL A 60 4.97 1.09 2.29
C VAL A 60 4.57 1.02 0.82
N LEU A 61 3.46 1.66 0.45
CA LEU A 61 3.15 1.99 -0.94
C LEU A 61 3.42 3.47 -1.16
N ASP A 62 4.30 3.80 -2.11
CA ASP A 62 4.58 5.17 -2.53
C ASP A 62 3.96 5.46 -3.90
N ARG A 63 3.17 6.54 -4.00
CA ARG A 63 2.53 7.01 -5.24
C ARG A 63 3.09 8.40 -5.60
N PRO A 64 4.12 8.49 -6.46
CA PRO A 64 4.86 9.73 -6.67
C PRO A 64 4.06 10.78 -7.42
N GLY A 65 4.18 12.06 -7.00
CA GLY A 65 3.54 13.22 -7.62
C GLY A 65 2.93 14.15 -6.57
N ASN A 66 2.28 15.22 -7.04
CA ASN A 66 1.75 16.29 -6.18
C ASN A 66 0.21 16.42 -6.25
N MET A 67 -0.49 15.48 -6.88
CA MET A 67 -1.95 15.48 -6.94
C MET A 67 -2.55 14.88 -5.66
N PRO A 68 -3.83 15.13 -5.34
CA PRO A 68 -4.45 14.59 -4.13
C PRO A 68 -4.49 13.06 -4.02
N ALA A 69 -4.34 12.35 -5.14
CA ALA A 69 -4.25 10.89 -5.17
C ALA A 69 -2.80 10.37 -5.07
N ASN A 70 -1.82 11.27 -5.04
CA ASN A 70 -0.42 10.99 -4.72
C ASN A 70 -0.19 11.07 -3.22
N GLY A 71 0.72 10.23 -2.75
CA GLY A 71 0.96 10.05 -1.34
C GLY A 71 1.37 8.63 -1.05
N GLN A 72 1.26 8.28 0.22
CA GLN A 72 1.80 7.04 0.74
C GLN A 72 0.77 6.32 1.62
N TYR A 73 0.80 4.99 1.56
CA TYR A 73 0.14 4.13 2.54
C TYR A 73 1.18 3.29 3.26
N VAL A 74 0.87 2.93 4.50
CA VAL A 74 1.73 2.05 5.29
C VAL A 74 0.91 1.01 6.03
N LEU A 75 1.44 -0.21 6.06
CA LEU A 75 1.03 -1.29 6.95
C LEU A 75 2.22 -1.66 7.83
N TRP A 76 2.09 -1.42 9.13
CA TRP A 76 3.19 -1.56 10.09
C TRP A 76 2.79 -2.47 11.26
N PRO A 77 3.20 -3.75 11.23
CA PRO A 77 3.05 -4.64 12.38
C PRO A 77 3.96 -4.23 13.51
N PHE A 78 3.43 -4.23 14.72
CA PHE A 78 4.23 -4.10 15.93
C PHE A 78 4.71 -5.49 16.34
N LEU A 79 6.02 -5.70 16.31
CA LEU A 79 6.65 -6.99 16.60
C LEU A 79 7.22 -7.02 18.01
N SER A 80 6.81 -8.03 18.77
CA SER A 80 7.50 -8.49 19.98
C SER A 80 8.38 -9.71 19.68
N SER A 81 9.22 -10.11 20.64
CA SER A 81 10.27 -11.14 20.50
C SER A 81 9.81 -12.53 20.06
N ASN A 82 8.49 -12.79 20.08
CA ASN A 82 7.87 -14.07 19.75
C ASN A 82 6.86 -13.98 18.59
N GLN A 83 6.81 -12.84 17.90
CA GLN A 83 5.96 -12.59 16.75
C GLN A 83 6.78 -12.60 15.46
N THR A 84 6.19 -13.11 14.39
CA THR A 84 6.78 -13.08 13.04
C THR A 84 5.88 -12.27 12.12
N MET A 85 6.51 -11.49 11.25
CA MET A 85 5.86 -10.73 10.19
C MET A 85 6.19 -11.35 8.84
N THR A 86 5.19 -11.45 7.98
CA THR A 86 5.38 -11.79 6.57
C THR A 86 4.62 -10.78 5.72
N VAL A 87 5.18 -10.47 4.55
CA VAL A 87 4.61 -9.51 3.61
C VAL A 87 4.54 -10.11 2.22
N THR A 88 3.61 -9.61 1.41
CA THR A 88 3.56 -9.95 -0.01
C THR A 88 2.94 -8.81 -0.81
N ILE A 89 3.19 -8.82 -2.11
CA ILE A 89 2.51 -7.97 -3.08
C ILE A 89 2.05 -8.83 -4.26
N ASP A 90 0.86 -8.56 -4.79
CA ASP A 90 0.36 -9.25 -5.98
C ASP A 90 -0.66 -8.39 -6.74
N ASN A 91 -0.77 -8.63 -8.04
CA ASN A 91 -1.79 -8.02 -8.88
C ASN A 91 -3.15 -8.70 -8.75
N ASP A 92 -3.20 -9.95 -8.32
CA ASP A 92 -4.42 -10.72 -8.07
C ASP A 92 -4.59 -11.00 -6.58
N ILE A 93 -5.69 -10.52 -6.01
CA ILE A 93 -6.01 -10.73 -4.60
C ILE A 93 -6.17 -12.22 -4.26
N ASN A 94 -6.59 -13.05 -5.22
CA ASN A 94 -6.76 -14.48 -4.99
C ASN A 94 -5.42 -15.18 -4.75
N ASN A 95 -4.32 -14.72 -5.39
CA ASN A 95 -2.99 -15.27 -5.13
C ASN A 95 -2.55 -14.99 -3.69
N ILE A 96 -2.84 -13.79 -3.18
CA ILE A 96 -2.57 -13.41 -1.79
C ILE A 96 -3.34 -14.33 -0.83
N LEU A 97 -4.65 -14.48 -1.06
CA LEU A 97 -5.56 -15.26 -0.21
C LEU A 97 -5.26 -16.77 -0.24
N ASN A 98 -4.98 -17.32 -1.42
CA ASN A 98 -4.64 -18.74 -1.55
C ASN A 98 -3.34 -19.06 -0.81
N ASN A 99 -2.32 -18.21 -0.92
CA ASN A 99 -1.03 -18.44 -0.27
C ASN A 99 -1.10 -18.30 1.26
N ILE A 100 -1.88 -17.35 1.79
CA ILE A 100 -2.00 -17.18 3.25
C ILE A 100 -2.85 -18.28 3.89
N SER A 101 -3.80 -18.87 3.15
CA SER A 101 -4.76 -19.85 3.69
C SER A 101 -4.13 -21.15 4.23
N ILE A 102 -2.89 -21.46 3.85
CA ILE A 102 -2.22 -22.71 4.24
C ILE A 102 -1.66 -22.60 5.67
N ASN A 103 -0.87 -21.56 5.96
CA ASN A 103 -0.12 -21.42 7.22
C ASN A 103 -0.29 -20.04 7.88
N GLY A 104 -1.24 -19.21 7.42
CA GLY A 104 -1.44 -17.85 7.92
C GLY A 104 -0.29 -16.88 7.56
N THR A 105 0.67 -17.31 6.75
CA THR A 105 1.93 -16.60 6.49
C THR A 105 2.37 -16.78 5.04
N TRP A 106 3.13 -15.82 4.52
CA TRP A 106 3.87 -15.95 3.25
C TRP A 106 5.35 -16.28 3.52
N PHE A 107 6.13 -16.54 2.46
CA PHE A 107 7.57 -16.69 2.63
C PHE A 107 8.17 -15.43 3.27
N GLU A 108 9.04 -15.62 4.27
CA GLU A 108 9.76 -14.52 4.89
C GLU A 108 10.60 -13.81 3.83
N GLN A 109 10.28 -12.55 3.59
CA GLN A 109 11.07 -11.67 2.72
C GLN A 109 11.98 -10.80 3.59
N THR A 110 13.23 -10.61 3.17
CA THR A 110 14.14 -9.66 3.82
C THR A 110 14.03 -8.26 3.24
N GLU A 111 13.75 -8.18 1.94
CA GLU A 111 13.35 -6.94 1.28
C GLU A 111 12.29 -7.26 0.22
N LEU A 112 11.50 -6.25 -0.10
CA LEU A 112 10.56 -6.30 -1.21
C LEU A 112 10.57 -4.92 -1.86
N LYS A 113 10.72 -4.89 -3.19
CA LYS A 113 10.56 -3.69 -4.00
C LYS A 113 9.88 -4.04 -5.31
N GLY A 114 8.70 -3.49 -5.56
CA GLY A 114 7.98 -3.79 -6.80
C GLY A 114 6.63 -3.11 -6.90
N SER A 115 6.06 -3.17 -8.09
CA SER A 115 4.75 -2.60 -8.37
C SER A 115 3.69 -3.69 -8.43
N ALA A 116 2.60 -3.51 -7.70
CA ALA A 116 1.47 -4.42 -7.68
C ALA A 116 0.21 -3.70 -7.22
N ALA A 117 -0.96 -4.23 -7.59
CA ALA A 117 -2.24 -3.63 -7.24
C ALA A 117 -2.54 -3.75 -5.74
N ASN A 118 -2.06 -4.83 -5.11
CA ASN A 118 -2.33 -5.17 -3.73
C ASN A 118 -1.01 -5.38 -2.98
N GLY A 119 -0.99 -4.96 -1.73
CA GLY A 119 0.03 -5.29 -0.75
C GLY A 119 -0.64 -5.81 0.50
N ALA A 120 -0.04 -6.81 1.13
CA ALA A 120 -0.59 -7.46 2.30
C ALA A 120 0.50 -7.76 3.34
N VAL A 121 0.08 -7.75 4.59
CA VAL A 121 0.94 -7.98 5.75
C VAL A 121 0.22 -8.94 6.70
N SER A 122 0.97 -9.89 7.25
CA SER A 122 0.49 -10.84 8.25
C SER A 122 1.45 -10.81 9.44
N ILE A 123 0.87 -10.88 10.63
CA ILE A 123 1.59 -11.06 11.90
C ILE A 123 1.11 -12.36 12.52
N SER A 124 2.04 -13.19 12.98
CA SER A 124 1.73 -14.48 13.59
C SER A 124 2.52 -14.69 14.87
N THR A 125 1.96 -15.48 15.78
CA THR A 125 2.61 -15.90 17.03
C THR A 125 2.14 -17.30 17.37
N LYS A 126 2.91 -17.99 18.21
CA LYS A 126 2.44 -19.19 18.91
C LYS A 126 1.87 -18.79 20.27
N LEU A 127 0.75 -19.40 20.65
CA LEU A 127 0.09 -19.22 21.95
C LEU A 127 0.25 -20.50 22.77
N GLN A 128 0.71 -20.36 24.01
CA GLN A 128 0.65 -21.44 24.99
C GLN A 128 -0.76 -21.56 25.60
N PRO A 129 -1.15 -22.71 26.16
CA PRO A 129 -2.43 -22.85 26.85
C PRO A 129 -2.60 -21.81 27.96
N GLY A 130 -3.69 -21.05 27.93
CA GLY A 130 -3.99 -19.99 28.90
C GLY A 130 -3.25 -18.66 28.67
N GLU A 131 -2.34 -18.59 27.69
CA GLU A 131 -1.64 -17.35 27.32
C GLU A 131 -2.56 -16.41 26.53
N LYS A 132 -2.36 -15.10 26.73
CA LYS A 132 -2.97 -14.06 25.90
C LYS A 132 -1.87 -13.24 25.26
N LYS A 133 -2.00 -12.98 23.96
CA LYS A 133 -1.14 -12.05 23.23
C LYS A 133 -1.97 -11.11 22.39
N THR A 134 -1.50 -9.88 22.29
CA THR A 134 -2.05 -8.87 21.38
C THR A 134 -1.19 -8.82 20.13
N LEU A 135 -1.84 -8.86 18.97
CA LEU A 135 -1.21 -8.64 17.67
C LEU A 135 -1.75 -7.32 17.11
N SER A 136 -0.86 -6.39 16.81
CA SER A 136 -1.23 -5.04 16.37
C SER A 136 -0.63 -4.75 15.01
N ILE A 137 -1.44 -4.20 14.11
CA ILE A 137 -0.99 -3.65 12.82
C ILE A 137 -1.50 -2.22 12.75
N LEU A 138 -0.58 -1.29 12.54
CA LEU A 138 -0.90 0.09 12.21
C LEU A 138 -1.15 0.22 10.71
N PHE A 139 -2.29 0.79 10.35
CA PHE A 139 -2.54 1.34 9.03
C PHE A 139 -2.48 2.86 9.10
N ALA A 140 -1.67 3.48 8.24
CA ALA A 140 -1.65 4.93 8.10
C ALA A 140 -1.49 5.36 6.64
N TRP A 141 -1.81 6.63 6.39
CA TRP A 141 -1.83 7.24 5.08
C TRP A 141 -1.28 8.67 5.17
N TYR A 142 -0.54 9.09 4.15
CA TYR A 142 0.07 10.41 4.04
C TYR A 142 -0.18 10.96 2.64
N PHE A 143 -1.13 11.87 2.52
CA PHE A 143 -1.59 12.48 1.26
C PHE A 143 -1.43 14.00 1.37
N PRO A 144 -0.23 14.51 1.09
CA PRO A 144 0.16 15.88 1.46
C PRO A 144 -0.75 16.96 0.88
N HIS A 145 -1.33 16.70 -0.30
CA HIS A 145 -2.11 17.66 -1.05
C HIS A 145 -3.58 17.26 -1.13
N HIS A 146 -4.48 18.23 -1.16
CA HIS A 146 -5.89 18.07 -1.50
C HIS A 146 -6.36 19.26 -2.35
N TYR A 147 -7.51 19.12 -3.01
CA TYR A 147 -8.15 20.23 -3.72
C TYR A 147 -9.40 20.68 -2.97
N TRP A 148 -9.56 21.99 -2.82
CA TRP A 148 -10.80 22.61 -2.39
C TRP A 148 -11.20 23.66 -3.42
N LEU A 149 -12.33 23.47 -4.11
CA LEU A 149 -12.80 24.37 -5.18
C LEU A 149 -11.70 24.68 -6.21
N ASP A 150 -11.02 23.65 -6.70
CA ASP A 150 -9.89 23.73 -7.66
C ASP A 150 -8.64 24.48 -7.17
N LEU A 151 -8.58 24.87 -5.90
CA LEU A 151 -7.38 25.42 -5.28
C LEU A 151 -6.56 24.29 -4.62
N PRO A 152 -5.26 24.14 -4.96
CA PRO A 152 -4.37 23.24 -4.25
C PRO A 152 -4.22 23.72 -2.81
N LEU A 153 -4.51 22.83 -1.86
CA LEU A 153 -4.30 23.05 -0.44
C LEU A 153 -3.47 21.90 0.13
N ASP A 154 -2.65 22.22 1.11
CA ASP A 154 -1.88 21.21 1.84
C ASP A 154 -2.65 20.76 3.08
N ASN A 155 -2.54 19.47 3.41
CA ASN A 155 -3.02 18.96 4.67
C ASN A 155 -2.17 19.51 5.83
N TYR A 156 -2.80 19.86 6.95
CA TYR A 156 -2.12 20.48 8.09
C TYR A 156 -0.95 19.63 8.64
N TYR A 157 -1.07 18.31 8.60
CA TYR A 157 -0.02 17.39 9.06
C TYR A 157 1.28 17.47 8.25
N LEU A 158 1.27 18.14 7.08
CA LEU A 158 2.48 18.42 6.29
C LEU A 158 3.48 19.30 7.03
N LEU A 159 3.00 20.12 7.99
CA LEU A 159 3.85 20.93 8.85
C LEU A 159 4.60 20.10 9.92
N LEU A 160 4.15 18.87 10.16
CA LEU A 160 4.60 18.01 11.25
C LEU A 160 5.35 16.78 10.77
N PHE A 161 5.03 16.28 9.57
CA PHE A 161 5.54 15.02 9.05
C PHE A 161 5.90 15.12 7.57
N ASN A 162 6.99 14.43 7.19
CA ASN A 162 7.52 14.45 5.82
C ASN A 162 7.10 13.22 5.01
N ASN A 163 6.63 12.16 5.68
CA ASN A 163 6.23 10.90 5.05
C ASN A 163 5.37 10.06 6.00
N VAL A 164 4.76 9.00 5.45
CA VAL A 164 3.87 8.12 6.21
C VAL A 164 4.58 7.37 7.36
N THR A 165 5.88 7.12 7.25
CA THR A 165 6.66 6.44 8.30
C THR A 165 6.83 7.34 9.52
N THR A 166 7.19 8.61 9.33
CA THR A 166 7.31 9.59 10.43
C THR A 166 5.95 9.86 11.09
N PHE A 167 4.88 9.91 10.30
CA PHE A 167 3.52 9.97 10.84
C PHE A 167 3.18 8.72 11.65
N GLY A 168 3.47 7.52 11.12
CA GLY A 168 3.21 6.25 11.79
C GLY A 168 3.99 6.08 13.10
N GLN A 169 5.22 6.59 13.18
CA GLN A 169 6.01 6.60 14.41
C GLN A 169 5.34 7.43 15.52
N SER A 170 4.78 8.58 15.17
CA SER A 170 4.17 9.49 16.15
C SER A 170 2.93 8.93 16.86
N ILE A 171 2.24 7.96 16.24
CA ILE A 171 0.95 7.45 16.73
C ILE A 171 1.05 6.17 17.55
N GLY A 172 2.24 5.59 17.75
CA GLY A 172 2.33 4.45 18.67
C GLY A 172 3.59 3.60 18.66
N ILE A 173 4.72 4.03 18.08
CA ILE A 173 5.90 3.16 17.99
C ILE A 173 6.71 3.09 19.29
N ASP A 174 6.52 4.02 20.23
CA ASP A 174 7.27 4.06 21.50
C ASP A 174 6.41 3.81 22.76
N LYS A 175 5.16 3.35 22.64
CA LYS A 175 4.43 2.89 23.82
C LYS A 175 4.78 1.42 24.06
N ASN A 176 5.94 1.21 24.68
CA ASN A 176 6.33 -0.07 25.25
C ASN A 176 5.15 -0.64 26.06
N ASP A 177 4.52 -1.70 25.55
CA ASP A 177 3.60 -2.56 26.30
C ASP A 177 4.38 -3.48 27.25
N ASP A 178 5.36 -2.92 27.97
CA ASP A 178 6.01 -3.54 29.13
C ASP A 178 5.44 -2.85 30.39
N SER A 179 4.18 -3.16 30.70
CA SER A 179 3.57 -2.87 32.01
C SER A 179 2.69 -4.03 32.47
#